data_AF-A0A523U6X9-F1
#
_entry.id   AF-A0A523U6X9-F1
#
_cell.length_a   1.000
_cell.length_b   1.000
_cell.length_c   1.000
_cell.angle_alpha   90.00
_cell.angle_beta   90.00
_cell.angle_gamma   90.00
#
_symmetry.space_group_name_H-M   'P 1'
#
loop_
_entity.id
_entity.type
_entity.pdbx_description
1 polymer ?
#
loop_
_entity_poly.entity_id
_entity_poly.type
_entity_poly.pdbx_seq_one_letter_code
_entity_poly.pdbx_strand_id
1 'polypeptide(L)'
;MKNTFTFIILISAVAIALPLIGCSKDHKSSRDSAPAYGGGGGGGNGTSTGTGTGSGTGNGGDPGSAVSLDLTWGIQEDASQADLEDMAGRIKKFNQGVWDGTEGQAYLGEQTLVNNSSEGNVLIKSIKGPIGNPPAACAMGGSGYWQIRMSTAAIPMQCFTHELGHGWVGPFQSEEYNCVSAANDICIQGACTTGGEGVGLWCDPSNCLENQQCWNQMQQTHGWEHPGPGGAVPTCNVTIQ
;
A
#
# COMPACT_ATOMS: atom_id res chain seq x y z
N MET A 1 3.94 -1.21 -60.93
CA MET A 1 4.23 -1.45 -59.51
C MET A 1 4.91 -2.82 -59.35
N LYS A 2 6.24 -2.90 -59.48
CA LYS A 2 7.00 -4.17 -59.39
C LYS A 2 8.29 -4.09 -58.56
N ASN A 3 8.59 -2.95 -57.93
CA ASN A 3 9.90 -2.70 -57.29
C ASN A 3 9.86 -2.60 -55.76
N THR A 4 8.71 -2.82 -55.11
CA THR A 4 8.58 -2.65 -53.65
C THR A 4 8.72 -3.95 -52.86
N PHE A 5 8.75 -5.11 -53.50
CA PHE A 5 8.78 -6.41 -52.81
C PHE A 5 10.21 -6.91 -52.46
N THR A 6 11.24 -6.37 -53.11
CA THR A 6 12.63 -6.85 -52.95
C THR A 6 13.31 -6.34 -51.67
N PHE A 7 12.80 -5.26 -51.05
CA PHE A 7 13.43 -4.66 -49.87
C PHE A 7 13.12 -5.36 -48.54
N ILE A 8 12.04 -6.14 -48.46
CA ILE A 8 11.63 -6.83 -47.22
C ILE A 8 12.45 -8.10 -46.97
N ILE A 9 12.95 -8.77 -48.02
CA ILE A 9 13.72 -10.02 -47.87
C ILE A 9 15.15 -9.76 -47.36
N LEU A 10 15.72 -8.58 -47.62
CA LEU A 10 17.10 -8.28 -47.22
C LEU A 10 17.26 -7.97 -45.72
N ILE A 11 16.20 -7.52 -45.04
CA ILE A 11 16.25 -7.17 -43.60
C ILE A 11 16.08 -8.42 -42.71
N SER A 12 15.41 -9.46 -43.20
CA SER A 12 15.20 -10.71 -42.44
C SER A 12 16.43 -11.63 -42.36
N ALA A 13 17.48 -11.38 -43.16
CA ALA A 13 18.66 -12.24 -43.22
C ALA A 13 19.79 -11.85 -42.24
N VAL A 14 19.70 -10.71 -41.54
CA VAL A 14 20.79 -10.19 -40.68
C VAL A 14 20.58 -10.51 -39.18
N ALA A 15 19.44 -11.08 -38.78
CA ALA A 15 19.12 -11.31 -37.37
C ALA A 15 19.54 -12.69 -36.79
N ILE A 16 20.23 -13.56 -37.55
CA ILE A 16 20.59 -14.93 -37.11
C ILE A 16 22.11 -15.10 -36.90
N ALA A 17 22.80 -14.09 -36.38
CA ALA A 17 24.21 -14.23 -36.03
C ALA A 17 24.58 -13.34 -34.84
N LEU A 18 24.07 -13.66 -33.65
CA LEU A 18 24.70 -13.23 -32.40
C LEU A 18 25.11 -14.46 -31.58
N PRO A 19 26.41 -14.61 -31.25
CA PRO A 19 26.92 -15.75 -30.50
C PRO A 19 26.45 -15.68 -29.05
N LEU A 20 25.87 -16.80 -28.57
CA LEU A 20 25.66 -17.09 -27.16
C LEU A 20 27.03 -17.27 -26.49
N ILE A 21 27.61 -16.18 -25.99
CA ILE A 21 28.73 -16.26 -25.05
C ILE A 21 28.13 -16.53 -23.67
N GLY A 22 28.24 -17.79 -23.26
CA GLY A 22 28.04 -18.18 -21.87
C GLY A 22 29.12 -17.58 -20.99
N CYS A 23 28.68 -16.92 -19.91
CA CYS A 23 29.48 -16.75 -18.70
C CYS A 23 28.69 -17.40 -17.56
N SER A 24 29.01 -18.66 -17.29
CA SER A 24 28.77 -19.27 -15.99
C SER A 24 29.59 -18.49 -14.96
N LYS A 25 28.89 -17.87 -14.02
CA LYS A 25 29.43 -17.57 -12.69
C LYS A 25 28.42 -18.08 -11.68
N ASP A 26 28.72 -19.28 -11.17
CA ASP A 26 28.20 -19.79 -9.91
C ASP A 26 28.50 -18.78 -8.79
N HIS A 27 27.53 -17.91 -8.50
CA HIS A 27 27.51 -17.15 -7.26
C HIS A 27 26.69 -17.93 -6.25
N LYS A 28 27.41 -18.68 -5.43
CA LYS A 28 26.95 -19.23 -4.16
C LYS A 28 26.62 -18.04 -3.25
N SER A 29 25.38 -17.58 -3.31
CA SER A 29 24.88 -16.54 -2.41
C SER A 29 24.84 -17.10 -1.00
N SER A 30 25.83 -16.71 -0.20
CA SER A 30 25.76 -16.80 1.25
C SER A 30 24.54 -16.01 1.69
N ARG A 31 23.60 -16.69 2.33
CA ARG A 31 22.59 -16.05 3.18
C ARG A 31 23.34 -15.32 4.29
N ASP A 32 23.72 -14.08 4.03
CA ASP A 32 24.06 -13.17 5.10
C ASP A 32 22.78 -12.97 5.91
N SER A 33 22.90 -13.42 7.13
CA SER A 33 21.88 -13.35 8.15
C SER A 33 21.63 -11.86 8.38
N ALA A 34 20.40 -11.40 8.15
CA ALA A 34 20.00 -10.08 8.61
C ALA A 34 20.37 -9.95 10.09
N PRO A 35 20.99 -8.83 10.52
CA PRO A 35 21.30 -8.62 11.91
C PRO A 35 20.00 -8.69 12.73
N ALA A 36 19.97 -9.64 13.65
CA ALA A 36 18.94 -9.74 14.66
C ALA A 36 19.00 -8.46 15.51
N TYR A 37 18.01 -7.58 15.36
CA TYR A 37 17.68 -6.61 16.39
C TYR A 37 17.14 -7.40 17.59
N GLY A 38 18.06 -7.79 18.47
CA GLY A 38 17.75 -8.33 19.78
C GLY A 38 17.41 -7.19 20.74
N GLY A 39 16.31 -7.35 21.46
CA GLY A 39 15.98 -6.47 22.58
C GLY A 39 14.54 -6.59 23.05
N GLY A 40 14.18 -7.71 23.70
CA GLY A 40 12.88 -7.83 24.37
C GLY A 40 12.43 -9.27 24.64
N GLY A 41 13.25 -10.06 25.33
CA GLY A 41 12.87 -11.41 25.78
C GLY A 41 11.84 -11.35 26.90
N GLY A 42 10.59 -11.72 26.59
CA GLY A 42 9.56 -12.08 27.56
C GLY A 42 9.09 -13.51 27.26
N GLY A 43 9.69 -14.49 27.92
CA GLY A 43 9.27 -15.90 27.81
C GLY A 43 7.96 -16.12 28.56
N GLY A 44 6.88 -16.35 27.82
CA GLY A 44 5.59 -16.79 28.34
C GLY A 44 5.17 -18.08 27.65
N ASN A 45 5.45 -19.23 28.28
CA ASN A 45 4.95 -20.52 27.85
C ASN A 45 3.50 -20.65 28.35
N GLY A 46 2.53 -20.26 27.53
CA GLY A 46 1.11 -20.31 27.86
C GLY A 46 0.32 -21.08 26.80
N THR A 47 -0.03 -22.33 27.08
CA THR A 47 -1.09 -23.04 26.36
C THR A 47 -2.44 -22.46 26.81
N SER A 48 -3.07 -21.64 25.97
CA SER A 48 -4.45 -21.19 26.19
C SER A 48 -5.30 -21.43 24.94
N THR A 49 -6.20 -22.41 25.04
CA THR A 49 -7.45 -22.44 24.28
C THR A 49 -8.34 -21.33 24.82
N GLY A 50 -8.34 -20.16 24.18
CA GLY A 50 -9.17 -19.03 24.55
C GLY A 50 -9.82 -18.41 23.32
N THR A 51 -11.15 -18.46 23.24
CA THR A 51 -12.00 -17.74 22.27
C THR A 51 -12.17 -16.27 22.67
N GLY A 52 -11.05 -15.60 22.98
CA GLY A 52 -11.06 -14.23 23.48
C GLY A 52 -11.16 -13.21 22.36
N THR A 53 -12.27 -12.48 22.29
CA THR A 53 -12.39 -11.21 21.56
C THR A 53 -11.47 -10.17 22.21
N GLY A 54 -10.20 -10.18 21.81
CA GLY A 54 -9.18 -9.27 22.35
C GLY A 54 -9.41 -7.84 21.89
N SER A 55 -10.14 -7.04 22.68
CA SER A 55 -10.02 -5.59 22.69
C SER A 55 -8.67 -5.24 23.35
N GLY A 56 -7.61 -5.23 22.55
CA GLY A 56 -6.31 -4.75 23.00
C GLY A 56 -6.36 -3.24 23.18
N THR A 57 -6.42 -2.76 24.42
CA THR A 57 -6.21 -1.34 24.76
C THR A 57 -4.72 -1.02 24.63
N GLY A 58 -4.25 -0.89 23.39
CA GLY A 58 -2.99 -0.19 23.13
C GLY A 58 -3.14 1.26 23.57
N ASN A 59 -2.14 1.79 24.27
CA ASN A 59 -2.03 3.21 24.57
C ASN A 59 -1.78 3.98 23.26
N GLY A 60 -2.78 4.09 22.40
CA GLY A 60 -2.72 4.93 21.20
C GLY A 60 -2.41 6.37 21.59
N GLY A 61 -1.69 7.07 20.72
CA GLY A 61 -1.46 8.50 20.90
C GLY A 61 -2.77 9.28 20.92
N ASP A 62 -2.78 10.43 21.60
CA ASP A 62 -3.87 11.39 21.47
C ASP A 62 -3.85 11.96 20.04
N PRO A 63 -4.91 11.74 19.22
CA PRO A 63 -4.95 12.25 17.85
C PRO A 63 -5.06 13.77 17.78
N GLY A 64 -5.37 14.47 18.89
CA GLY A 64 -5.57 15.91 18.88
C GLY A 64 -6.67 16.33 17.90
N SER A 65 -6.31 17.09 16.87
CA SER A 65 -7.22 17.53 15.81
C SER A 65 -7.15 16.69 14.52
N ALA A 66 -6.46 15.55 14.55
CA ALA A 66 -6.34 14.68 13.38
C ALA A 66 -7.71 14.14 12.94
N VAL A 67 -7.88 13.97 11.63
CA VAL A 67 -9.12 13.46 11.04
C VAL A 67 -9.18 11.94 11.20
N SER A 68 -10.21 11.47 11.91
CA SER A 68 -10.54 10.04 11.96
C SER A 68 -11.25 9.64 10.67
N LEU A 69 -10.72 8.62 10.00
CA LEU A 69 -11.34 8.00 8.84
C LEU A 69 -11.90 6.63 9.21
N ASP A 70 -13.22 6.52 9.18
CA ASP A 70 -13.94 5.29 9.50
C ASP A 70 -14.37 4.60 8.19
N LEU A 71 -13.85 3.39 7.93
CA LEU A 71 -14.07 2.68 6.67
C LEU A 71 -14.74 1.32 6.89
N THR A 72 -15.58 0.96 5.93
CA THR A 72 -16.08 -0.41 5.77
C THR A 72 -15.22 -1.16 4.75
N TRP A 73 -14.74 -2.33 5.16
CA TRP A 73 -13.90 -3.24 4.41
C TRP A 73 -14.72 -4.51 4.08
N GLY A 74 -14.96 -4.78 2.81
CA GLY A 74 -15.65 -5.99 2.35
C GLY A 74 -14.68 -7.04 1.83
N ILE A 75 -14.71 -8.25 2.40
CA ILE A 75 -14.00 -9.41 1.87
C ILE A 75 -14.93 -10.13 0.89
N GLN A 76 -14.56 -10.22 -0.39
CA GLN A 76 -15.46 -10.77 -1.43
C GLN A 76 -15.51 -12.30 -1.47
N GLU A 77 -14.78 -12.95 -0.57
CA GLU A 77 -14.80 -14.40 -0.37
C GLU A 77 -15.32 -14.74 1.02
N ASP A 78 -15.72 -15.99 1.21
CA ASP A 78 -16.03 -16.53 2.53
C ASP A 78 -14.72 -16.93 3.23
N ALA A 79 -14.24 -16.06 4.11
CA ALA A 79 -13.00 -16.24 4.84
C ALA A 79 -13.20 -16.86 6.22
N SER A 80 -12.17 -17.56 6.71
CA SER A 80 -12.18 -18.08 8.07
C SER A 80 -12.01 -16.97 9.11
N GLN A 81 -12.46 -17.20 10.35
CA GLN A 81 -12.26 -16.25 11.46
C GLN A 81 -10.79 -15.85 11.66
N ALA A 82 -9.87 -16.81 11.52
CA ALA A 82 -8.44 -16.54 11.66
C ALA A 82 -7.92 -15.61 10.55
N ASP A 83 -8.48 -15.72 9.34
CA ASP A 83 -8.11 -14.88 8.21
C ASP A 83 -8.67 -13.46 8.38
N LEU A 84 -9.87 -13.32 8.92
CA LEU A 84 -10.46 -12.03 9.28
C LEU A 84 -9.66 -11.33 10.38
N GLU A 85 -9.18 -12.07 11.39
CA GLU A 85 -8.30 -11.54 12.44
C GLU A 85 -6.93 -11.09 11.89
N ASP A 86 -6.35 -11.85 10.97
CA ASP A 86 -5.12 -11.46 10.27
C ASP A 86 -5.33 -10.18 9.46
N MET A 87 -6.44 -10.08 8.71
CA MET A 87 -6.79 -8.88 7.97
C MET A 87 -7.04 -7.68 8.91
N ALA A 88 -7.71 -7.88 10.05
CA ALA A 88 -7.87 -6.83 11.05
C ALA A 88 -6.51 -6.34 11.58
N GLY A 89 -5.55 -7.25 11.79
CA GLY A 89 -4.16 -6.91 12.08
C GLY A 89 -3.49 -6.11 10.96
N ARG A 90 -3.80 -6.41 9.70
CA ARG A 90 -3.29 -5.69 8.53
C ARG A 90 -3.87 -4.28 8.41
N ILE A 91 -5.16 -4.08 8.66
CA ILE A 91 -5.80 -2.75 8.71
C ILE A 91 -5.12 -1.86 9.74
N LYS A 92 -4.79 -2.40 10.91
CA LYS A 92 -4.03 -1.66 11.95
C LYS A 92 -2.62 -1.27 11.49
N LYS A 93 -1.98 -2.06 10.62
CA LYS A 93 -0.71 -1.66 9.99
C LYS A 93 -0.92 -0.56 8.95
N PHE A 94 -1.99 -0.62 8.17
CA PHE A 94 -2.32 0.46 7.23
C PHE A 94 -2.59 1.79 7.93
N ASN A 95 -3.12 1.77 9.14
CA ASN A 95 -3.25 2.97 9.97
C ASN A 95 -1.92 3.69 10.19
N GLN A 96 -0.82 2.95 10.40
CA GLN A 96 0.53 3.52 10.50
C GLN A 96 0.88 4.28 9.22
N GLY A 97 0.64 3.71 8.05
CA GLY A 97 0.92 4.35 6.76
C GLY A 97 0.08 5.59 6.50
N VAL A 98 -1.20 5.58 6.91
CA VAL A 98 -2.06 6.77 6.83
C VAL A 98 -1.54 7.86 7.77
N TRP A 99 -1.20 7.52 9.01
CA TRP A 99 -0.69 8.46 9.99
C TRP A 99 0.65 9.08 9.59
N ASP A 100 1.62 8.24 9.23
CA ASP A 100 2.95 8.68 8.81
C ASP A 100 2.86 9.51 7.52
N GLY A 101 2.09 9.00 6.55
CA GLY A 101 1.88 9.71 5.29
C GLY A 101 1.24 11.05 5.52
N THR A 102 0.15 11.14 6.26
CA THR A 102 -0.53 12.42 6.52
C THR A 102 0.13 13.27 7.60
N GLU A 103 1.34 12.92 8.03
CA GLU A 103 2.12 13.68 9.02
C GLU A 103 1.35 13.92 10.32
N GLY A 104 0.61 12.90 10.77
CA GLY A 104 -0.19 12.95 11.98
C GLY A 104 -1.51 13.71 11.86
N GLN A 105 -1.96 14.04 10.66
CA GLN A 105 -3.21 14.80 10.46
C GLN A 105 -4.41 13.93 10.10
N ALA A 106 -4.21 12.64 9.81
CA ALA A 106 -5.29 11.67 9.66
C ALA A 106 -4.90 10.27 10.13
N TYR A 107 -5.89 9.48 10.48
CA TYR A 107 -5.71 8.08 10.90
C TYR A 107 -6.97 7.26 10.60
N LEU A 108 -6.84 5.94 10.63
CA LEU A 108 -7.96 5.00 10.59
C LEU A 108 -8.51 4.81 12.00
N GLY A 109 -9.73 5.30 12.25
CA GLY A 109 -10.40 5.18 13.55
C GLY A 109 -11.16 3.87 13.70
N GLU A 110 -12.48 3.95 13.60
CA GLU A 110 -13.39 2.81 13.73
C GLU A 110 -13.60 2.13 12.37
N GLN A 111 -13.11 0.91 12.24
CA GLN A 111 -13.17 0.14 11.00
C GLN A 111 -14.16 -1.01 11.13
N THR A 112 -14.92 -1.26 10.08
CA THR A 112 -15.81 -2.43 9.99
C THR A 112 -15.27 -3.39 8.94
N LEU A 113 -15.03 -4.64 9.29
CA LEU A 113 -14.57 -5.70 8.38
C LEU A 113 -15.69 -6.73 8.20
N VAL A 114 -16.29 -6.79 7.00
CA VAL A 114 -17.44 -7.63 6.68
C VAL A 114 -17.00 -8.81 5.82
N ASN A 115 -17.24 -10.03 6.30
CA ASN A 115 -16.95 -11.25 5.55
C ASN A 115 -17.98 -11.48 4.41
N ASN A 116 -17.55 -12.07 3.29
CA ASN A 116 -18.40 -12.38 2.13
C ASN A 116 -19.29 -11.20 1.65
N SER A 117 -18.70 -10.01 1.54
CA SER A 117 -19.37 -8.77 1.15
C SER A 117 -18.85 -8.22 -0.18
N SER A 118 -19.76 -7.72 -1.02
CA SER A 118 -19.44 -6.94 -2.22
C SER A 118 -19.59 -5.43 -2.02
N GLU A 119 -19.80 -4.99 -0.78
CA GLU A 119 -20.01 -3.58 -0.42
C GLU A 119 -18.93 -3.09 0.57
N GLY A 120 -18.66 -1.79 0.55
CA GLY A 120 -17.68 -1.14 1.41
C GLY A 120 -16.89 -0.04 0.68
N ASN A 121 -16.17 0.75 1.47
CA ASN A 121 -15.19 1.71 0.98
C ASN A 121 -13.97 1.01 0.40
N VAL A 122 -13.59 -0.14 0.98
CA VAL A 122 -12.49 -0.97 0.52
C VAL A 122 -12.99 -2.38 0.26
N LEU A 123 -12.80 -2.90 -0.95
CA LEU A 123 -13.13 -4.27 -1.32
C LEU A 123 -11.86 -5.08 -1.52
N ILE A 124 -11.75 -6.21 -0.83
CA ILE A 124 -10.62 -7.13 -0.93
C ILE A 124 -11.13 -8.40 -1.59
N LYS A 125 -10.58 -8.71 -2.76
CA LYS A 125 -11.01 -9.88 -3.53
C LYS A 125 -10.72 -11.19 -2.80
N SER A 126 -9.58 -11.29 -2.13
CA SER A 126 -9.18 -12.48 -1.36
C SER A 126 -8.25 -12.10 -0.20
N ILE A 127 -8.34 -12.75 0.95
CA ILE A 127 -7.37 -12.52 2.03
C ILE A 127 -6.02 -13.14 1.65
N LYS A 128 -6.05 -14.35 1.06
CA LYS A 128 -4.86 -15.07 0.63
C LYS A 128 -4.81 -15.20 -0.88
N GLY A 129 -3.64 -15.00 -1.46
CA GLY A 129 -3.45 -15.22 -2.88
C GLY A 129 -2.29 -14.43 -3.46
N PRO A 130 -2.01 -14.61 -4.75
CA PRO A 130 -1.06 -13.77 -5.45
C PRO A 130 -1.60 -12.34 -5.55
N ILE A 131 -0.70 -11.37 -5.49
CA ILE A 131 -1.01 -9.98 -5.82
C ILE A 131 -1.39 -9.91 -7.30
N GLY A 132 -2.55 -9.33 -7.59
CA GLY A 132 -3.07 -9.16 -8.94
C GLY A 132 -2.38 -8.03 -9.73
N ASN A 133 -2.78 -7.86 -10.99
CA ASN A 133 -2.38 -6.74 -11.83
C ASN A 133 -3.64 -6.05 -12.42
N PRO A 134 -4.04 -4.86 -11.94
CA PRO A 134 -3.32 -4.08 -10.94
C PRO A 134 -3.45 -4.68 -9.51
N PRO A 135 -2.48 -4.40 -8.62
CA PRO A 135 -2.48 -4.87 -7.23
C PRO A 135 -3.64 -4.28 -6.42
N ALA A 136 -3.90 -2.99 -6.61
CA ALA A 136 -5.05 -2.26 -6.11
C ALA A 136 -5.52 -1.24 -7.17
N ALA A 137 -6.71 -0.69 -6.99
CA ALA A 137 -7.23 0.38 -7.84
C ALA A 137 -8.32 1.17 -7.11
N CYS A 138 -8.34 2.48 -7.29
CA CYS A 138 -9.40 3.35 -6.82
C CYS A 138 -10.42 3.62 -7.94
N ALA A 139 -11.70 3.43 -7.62
CA ALA A 139 -12.81 3.79 -8.48
C ALA A 139 -13.50 5.04 -7.94
N MET A 140 -13.59 6.08 -8.77
CA MET A 140 -14.34 7.30 -8.46
C MET A 140 -15.76 7.22 -9.04
N GLY A 141 -16.76 7.55 -8.24
CA GLY A 141 -18.17 7.64 -8.64
C GLY A 141 -18.71 9.08 -8.57
N GLY A 142 -19.97 9.25 -8.96
CA GLY A 142 -20.69 10.52 -8.76
C GLY A 142 -20.88 10.85 -7.28
N SER A 143 -21.12 12.12 -6.96
CA SER A 143 -21.40 12.61 -5.59
C SER A 143 -20.29 12.41 -4.55
N GLY A 144 -19.02 12.39 -4.97
CA GLY A 144 -17.88 12.24 -4.05
C GLY A 144 -17.67 10.81 -3.54
N TYR A 145 -18.34 9.83 -4.16
CA TYR A 145 -18.12 8.42 -3.88
C TYR A 145 -16.75 7.97 -4.40
N TRP A 146 -16.02 7.22 -3.59
CA TRP A 146 -14.82 6.51 -3.98
C TRP A 146 -14.84 5.10 -3.38
N GLN A 147 -14.17 4.16 -4.05
CA GLN A 147 -14.02 2.79 -3.57
C GLN A 147 -12.64 2.25 -3.97
N ILE A 148 -11.91 1.74 -2.99
CA ILE A 148 -10.65 1.04 -3.21
C ILE A 148 -10.93 -0.43 -3.46
N ARG A 149 -10.26 -1.02 -4.44
CA ARG A 149 -10.32 -2.44 -4.75
C ARG A 149 -8.94 -3.03 -4.65
N MET A 150 -8.75 -4.01 -3.78
CA MET A 150 -7.50 -4.71 -3.54
C MET A 150 -7.61 -6.13 -4.09
N SER A 151 -6.61 -6.56 -4.85
CA SER A 151 -6.56 -7.94 -5.37
C SER A 151 -6.37 -8.96 -4.25
N THR A 152 -5.68 -8.59 -3.17
CA THR A 152 -5.46 -9.43 -2.00
C THR A 152 -5.20 -8.59 -0.73
N ALA A 153 -5.36 -9.15 0.47
CA ALA A 153 -4.92 -8.54 1.73
C ALA A 153 -3.38 -8.41 1.83
N ALA A 154 -2.64 -9.21 1.06
CA ALA A 154 -1.19 -9.22 1.06
C ALA A 154 -0.54 -8.03 0.33
N ILE A 155 -1.32 -7.04 -0.16
CA ILE A 155 -0.72 -5.87 -0.80
C ILE A 155 0.13 -5.06 0.20
N PRO A 156 1.21 -4.40 -0.26
CA PRO A 156 1.97 -3.47 0.54
C PRO A 156 1.12 -2.32 1.09
N MET A 157 1.48 -1.81 2.26
CA MET A 157 0.86 -0.62 2.85
C MET A 157 0.83 0.56 1.89
N GLN A 158 1.93 0.80 1.16
CA GLN A 158 2.04 1.88 0.18
C GLN A 158 0.95 1.81 -0.90
N CYS A 159 0.56 0.61 -1.33
CA CYS A 159 -0.52 0.43 -2.31
C CYS A 159 -1.88 0.84 -1.76
N PHE A 160 -2.17 0.50 -0.51
CA PHE A 160 -3.43 0.95 0.10
C PHE A 160 -3.45 2.49 0.24
N THR A 161 -2.38 3.09 0.76
CA THR A 161 -2.29 4.54 0.92
C THR A 161 -2.30 5.25 -0.44
N HIS A 162 -1.73 4.63 -1.47
CA HIS A 162 -1.78 5.11 -2.85
C HIS A 162 -3.23 5.24 -3.35
N GLU A 163 -4.01 4.18 -3.24
CA GLU A 163 -5.41 4.22 -3.68
C GLU A 163 -6.28 5.14 -2.81
N LEU A 164 -5.98 5.20 -1.51
CA LEU A 164 -6.62 6.15 -0.60
C LEU A 164 -6.29 7.59 -1.00
N GLY A 165 -5.11 7.80 -1.56
CA GLY A 165 -4.70 9.01 -2.25
C GLY A 165 -5.75 9.45 -3.25
N HIS A 166 -5.93 8.64 -4.30
CA HIS A 166 -6.89 8.90 -5.38
C HIS A 166 -8.32 9.14 -4.89
N GLY A 167 -8.74 8.45 -3.81
CA GLY A 167 -10.11 8.53 -3.31
C GLY A 167 -10.39 9.74 -2.43
N TRP A 168 -9.57 9.93 -1.39
CA TRP A 168 -9.90 10.77 -0.25
C TRP A 168 -8.92 11.92 0.00
N VAL A 169 -7.62 11.64 -0.04
CA VAL A 169 -6.57 12.59 0.37
C VAL A 169 -6.47 13.77 -0.62
N GLY A 170 -6.69 13.51 -1.89
CA GLY A 170 -7.06 14.50 -2.90
C GLY A 170 -7.48 13.72 -4.12
N PRO A 171 -8.51 14.10 -4.91
CA PRO A 171 -8.85 13.33 -6.10
C PRO A 171 -7.74 13.48 -7.16
N PHE A 172 -6.60 12.83 -6.94
CA PHE A 172 -5.46 12.74 -7.81
C PHE A 172 -5.93 11.93 -9.00
N GLN A 173 -6.12 12.59 -10.14
CA GLN A 173 -6.41 11.89 -11.39
C GLN A 173 -5.12 11.44 -12.10
N SER A 174 -3.97 11.76 -11.53
CA SER A 174 -2.65 11.48 -12.08
C SER A 174 -1.83 10.63 -11.14
N GLU A 175 -1.14 9.68 -11.75
CA GLU A 175 -0.12 8.84 -11.15
C GLU A 175 1.22 9.58 -11.10
N GLU A 176 1.97 9.47 -10.00
CA GLU A 176 3.28 10.12 -9.85
C GLU A 176 4.44 9.11 -9.99
N TYR A 177 4.37 8.26 -11.01
CA TYR A 177 5.35 7.19 -11.26
C TYR A 177 6.81 7.65 -11.45
N ASN A 178 7.07 8.95 -11.61
CA ASN A 178 8.42 9.49 -11.74
C ASN A 178 9.03 9.87 -10.39
N CYS A 179 8.24 9.90 -9.31
CA CYS A 179 8.70 10.10 -7.92
C CYS A 179 9.27 8.83 -7.29
N VAL A 180 9.99 8.01 -8.06
CA VAL A 180 10.55 6.73 -7.59
C VAL A 180 12.06 6.91 -7.39
N SER A 181 12.42 7.67 -6.37
CA SER A 181 13.80 7.74 -5.88
C SER A 181 13.92 6.91 -4.62
N ALA A 182 14.67 5.80 -4.69
CA ALA A 182 14.98 4.99 -3.50
C ALA A 182 15.77 5.75 -2.42
N ALA A 183 16.35 6.91 -2.75
CA ALA A 183 17.14 7.72 -1.84
C ALA A 183 16.32 8.75 -1.05
N ASN A 184 15.07 9.03 -1.45
CA ASN A 184 14.25 10.12 -0.88
C ASN A 184 12.93 9.63 -0.27
N ASP A 185 12.81 8.33 0.01
CA ASP A 185 11.57 7.66 0.40
C ASP A 185 10.49 7.78 -0.71
N ILE A 186 10.13 6.65 -1.34
CA ILE A 186 9.24 6.65 -2.52
C ILE A 186 7.90 7.33 -2.19
N CYS A 187 7.44 8.13 -3.13
CA CYS A 187 6.13 8.76 -3.07
C CYS A 187 5.01 7.77 -2.85
N ILE A 188 4.06 8.08 -1.96
CA ILE A 188 2.82 7.29 -1.85
C ILE A 188 2.10 7.20 -3.21
N GLN A 189 2.08 8.30 -4.00
CA GLN A 189 1.49 8.33 -5.35
C GLN A 189 2.42 7.78 -6.46
N GLY A 190 3.58 7.25 -6.09
CA GLY A 190 4.44 6.49 -6.99
C GLY A 190 3.88 5.10 -7.31
N ALA A 191 4.53 4.39 -8.23
CA ALA A 191 4.06 3.08 -8.66
C ALA A 191 4.03 2.09 -7.48
N CYS A 192 2.84 1.58 -7.15
CA CYS A 192 2.60 0.62 -6.06
C CYS A 192 3.45 -0.67 -6.15
N THR A 193 4.06 -0.95 -7.30
CA THR A 193 4.98 -2.10 -7.49
C THR A 193 6.40 -1.87 -6.96
N THR A 194 6.73 -0.65 -6.53
CA THR A 194 8.10 -0.26 -6.16
C THR A 194 8.29 -0.08 -4.65
N GLY A 195 7.21 0.06 -3.86
CA GLY A 195 7.26 0.30 -2.43
C GLY A 195 7.29 -0.95 -1.57
N GLY A 196 8.23 -1.01 -0.61
CA GLY A 196 8.18 -1.92 0.52
C GLY A 196 7.38 -1.35 1.69
N GLU A 197 7.21 -2.13 2.76
CA GLU A 197 6.73 -1.59 4.03
C GLU A 197 7.70 -0.51 4.55
N GLY A 198 7.19 0.63 5.01
CA GLY A 198 8.01 1.75 5.51
C GLY A 198 8.28 2.85 4.48
N VAL A 199 7.72 2.74 3.27
CA VAL A 199 7.74 3.80 2.28
C VAL A 199 6.38 4.50 2.25
N GLY A 200 6.34 5.79 2.56
CA GLY A 200 5.06 6.40 2.96
C GLY A 200 5.04 7.91 3.06
N LEU A 201 5.82 8.65 2.27
CA LEU A 201 5.70 10.12 2.23
C LEU A 201 4.86 10.54 1.02
N TRP A 202 4.00 11.55 1.19
CA TRP A 202 3.43 12.22 0.02
C TRP A 202 4.45 13.22 -0.52
N CYS A 203 4.47 13.34 -1.84
CA CYS A 203 5.48 14.13 -2.49
C CYS A 203 5.24 15.63 -2.37
N ASP A 204 6.34 16.33 -2.14
CA ASP A 204 6.44 17.77 -2.20
C ASP A 204 7.67 18.17 -3.06
N PRO A 205 7.91 19.47 -3.31
CA PRO A 205 9.07 19.91 -4.09
C PRO A 205 10.44 19.55 -3.47
N SER A 206 10.49 19.15 -2.19
CA SER A 206 11.73 18.79 -1.50
C SER A 206 12.14 17.34 -1.71
N ASN A 207 11.18 16.43 -1.94
CA ASN A 207 11.42 14.99 -2.09
C ASN A 207 11.05 14.43 -3.49
N CYS A 208 10.33 15.19 -4.32
CA CYS A 208 10.04 14.84 -5.72
C CYS A 208 10.24 15.99 -6.74
N LEU A 209 10.09 15.66 -8.02
CA LEU A 209 10.03 16.57 -9.16
C LEU A 209 8.98 17.67 -8.94
N GLU A 210 9.31 18.89 -9.36
CA GLU A 210 8.51 20.10 -9.15
C GLU A 210 7.06 20.00 -9.67
N ASN A 211 6.77 19.11 -10.62
CA ASN A 211 5.43 18.91 -11.18
C ASN A 211 4.63 17.75 -10.53
N GLN A 212 5.15 17.14 -9.47
CA GLN A 212 4.55 16.01 -8.76
C GLN A 212 4.51 16.34 -7.25
N GLN A 213 3.45 17.06 -6.87
CA GLN A 213 3.29 17.74 -5.59
C GLN A 213 2.02 17.29 -4.89
N CYS A 214 1.88 15.99 -4.64
CA CYS A 214 0.70 15.45 -3.96
C CYS A 214 0.39 16.14 -2.64
N TRP A 215 1.43 16.53 -1.90
CA TRP A 215 1.26 17.28 -0.66
C TRP A 215 0.48 18.60 -0.89
N ASN A 216 0.85 19.36 -1.91
CA ASN A 216 0.19 20.65 -2.19
C ASN A 216 -1.30 20.48 -2.49
N GLN A 217 -1.70 19.36 -3.10
CA GLN A 217 -3.11 19.04 -3.29
C GLN A 217 -3.80 18.76 -1.96
N MET A 218 -3.14 18.05 -1.04
CA MET A 218 -3.65 17.78 0.32
C MET A 218 -3.88 19.08 1.09
N GLN A 219 -2.94 20.02 0.99
CA GLN A 219 -3.10 21.36 1.58
C GLN A 219 -4.32 22.08 0.98
N GLN A 220 -4.56 21.95 -0.32
CA GLN A 220 -5.71 22.57 -0.98
C GLN A 220 -7.05 21.90 -0.62
N THR A 221 -7.09 20.57 -0.46
CA THR A 221 -8.34 19.82 -0.20
C THR A 221 -8.71 19.80 1.27
N HIS A 222 -7.72 19.66 2.16
CA HIS A 222 -7.95 19.49 3.60
C HIS A 222 -7.48 20.67 4.45
N GLY A 223 -6.69 21.59 3.90
CA GLY A 223 -6.11 22.69 4.67
C GLY A 223 -5.00 22.24 5.62
N TRP A 224 -4.39 21.07 5.36
CA TRP A 224 -3.36 20.48 6.20
C TRP A 224 -2.03 21.25 6.13
N GLU A 225 -1.32 21.28 7.25
CA GLU A 225 0.05 21.80 7.35
C GLU A 225 1.05 20.72 6.94
N HIS A 226 2.34 21.01 6.76
CA HIS A 226 3.39 20.00 6.50
C HIS A 226 4.34 19.92 7.73
N PRO A 227 3.86 19.46 8.90
CA PRO A 227 4.60 19.56 10.16
C PRO A 227 5.80 18.59 10.26
N GLY A 228 5.91 17.61 9.36
CA GLY A 228 6.83 16.49 9.45
C GLY A 228 6.22 15.27 10.15
N PRO A 229 7.03 14.26 10.51
CA PRO A 229 6.53 12.98 11.01
C PRO A 229 5.56 13.14 12.20
N GLY A 230 4.45 12.41 12.16
CA GLY A 230 3.48 12.38 13.25
C GLY A 230 4.05 11.80 14.55
N GLY A 231 3.35 12.06 15.66
CA GLY A 231 3.66 11.46 16.96
C GLY A 231 3.28 9.97 17.04
N ALA A 232 2.97 9.49 18.25
CA ALA A 232 2.46 8.13 18.42
C ALA A 232 1.14 7.94 17.66
N VAL A 233 1.03 6.86 16.90
CA VAL A 233 -0.16 6.59 16.08
C VAL A 233 -1.38 6.37 16.97
N PRO A 234 -2.53 7.02 16.68
CA PRO A 234 -3.79 6.77 17.36
C PRO A 234 -4.26 5.32 17.19
N THR A 235 -5.06 4.84 18.14
CA THR A 235 -5.61 3.48 18.08
C THR A 235 -6.55 3.32 16.89
N CYS A 236 -6.38 2.24 16.13
CA CYS A 236 -7.30 1.78 15.10
C CYS A 236 -8.09 0.57 15.62
N ASN A 237 -9.41 0.73 15.72
CA ASN A 237 -10.33 -0.30 16.18
C ASN A 237 -10.95 -0.99 14.97
N VAL A 238 -11.00 -2.32 14.98
CA VAL A 238 -11.57 -3.10 13.87
C VAL A 238 -12.63 -4.02 14.44
N THR A 239 -13.86 -3.85 13.96
CA THR A 239 -15.01 -4.72 14.27
C THR A 239 -15.21 -5.69 13.12
N ILE A 240 -15.09 -7.00 13.40
CA ILE A 240 -15.33 -8.07 12.43
C ILE A 240 -16.83 -8.44 12.46
N GLN A 241 -17.45 -8.54 11.29
CA GLN A 241 -18.87 -8.88 11.07
C GLN A 241 -19.04 -10.06 10.12
#